data_AF-A0A2D5Z3W5-F1
#
_entry.id   AF-A0A2D5Z3W5-F1
#
_cell.length_a   1.000
_cell.length_b   1.000
_cell.length_c   1.000
_cell.angle_alpha   90.00
_cell.angle_beta   90.00
_cell.angle_gamma   90.00
#
_symmetry.space_group_name_H-M   'P 1'
#
loop_
_entity.id
_entity.type
_entity.pdbx_description
1 polymer ?
#
loop_
_entity_poly.entity_id
_entity_poly.type
_entity_poly.pdbx_seq_one_letter_code
_entity_poly.pdbx_strand_id
1 'polypeptide(L)'
;MLAFVLGWTAHGGAIMPKRISPDLPEEIRSLAGIDRVRLTIADLPDSLKKRGLKKAALRRRYVDRLERLGITVGDDEDLPRFNIWLKQFGQDRQDGTVGFVSVISVYQSVRVHRLGRDMFVPTANFAGGTLMDEQTSTEQIVVELLRRCSNVAVAISRAKEKGLR
;
A
#
# COMPACT_ATOMS: atom_id res chain seq x y z
N MET A 1 -13.35 57.24 -4.07
CA MET A 1 -12.58 56.04 -3.68
C MET A 1 -13.60 54.99 -3.22
N LEU A 2 -13.99 54.07 -4.11
CA LEU A 2 -14.99 53.02 -3.82
C LEU A 2 -14.27 51.77 -3.30
N ALA A 3 -14.71 51.26 -2.14
CA ALA A 3 -14.27 49.97 -1.60
C ALA A 3 -15.30 48.89 -1.99
N PHE A 4 -14.87 47.91 -2.79
CA PHE A 4 -15.63 46.69 -3.06
C PHE A 4 -15.32 45.67 -1.96
N VAL A 5 -16.34 45.32 -1.16
CA VAL A 5 -16.29 44.16 -0.27
C VAL A 5 -16.86 42.96 -1.03
N LEU A 6 -15.97 42.09 -1.52
CA LEU A 6 -16.33 40.79 -2.08
C LEU A 6 -16.58 39.81 -0.93
N GLY A 7 -17.85 39.67 -0.53
CA GLY A 7 -18.28 38.62 0.40
C GLY A 7 -18.33 37.27 -0.29
N TRP A 8 -17.35 36.40 -0.03
CA TRP A 8 -17.42 34.98 -0.41
C TRP A 8 -18.22 34.22 0.64
N THR A 9 -19.47 33.84 0.33
CA THR A 9 -20.20 32.87 1.14
C THR A 9 -19.72 31.46 0.77
N ALA A 10 -18.63 31.02 1.38
CA ALA A 10 -18.21 29.62 1.31
C ALA A 10 -19.28 28.77 2.01
N HIS A 11 -20.11 28.07 1.23
CA HIS A 11 -21.04 27.08 1.75
C HIS A 11 -20.23 25.81 2.07
N GLY A 12 -19.58 25.82 3.23
CA GLY A 12 -19.02 24.62 3.86
C GLY A 12 -20.15 23.75 4.38
N GLY A 13 -20.89 23.08 3.49
CA GLY A 13 -21.78 22.00 3.89
C GLY A 13 -20.93 20.93 4.57
N ALA A 14 -21.32 20.52 5.79
CA ALA A 14 -20.63 19.45 6.49
C ALA A 14 -20.59 18.21 5.57
N ILE A 15 -19.40 17.73 5.24
CA ILE A 15 -19.22 16.41 4.63
C ILE A 15 -19.57 15.40 5.73
N MET A 16 -20.85 15.07 5.86
CA MET A 16 -21.30 13.96 6.67
C MET A 16 -20.72 12.69 6.06
N PRO A 17 -19.80 11.96 6.72
CA PRO A 17 -19.38 10.67 6.22
C PRO A 17 -20.63 9.81 6.11
N LYS A 18 -20.93 9.29 4.91
CA LYS A 18 -21.99 8.28 4.75
C LYS A 18 -21.75 7.22 5.80
N ARG A 19 -22.80 6.82 6.55
CA ARG A 19 -22.73 5.70 7.50
C ARG A 19 -21.95 4.59 6.81
N ILE A 20 -20.80 4.26 7.38
CA ILE A 20 -19.99 3.12 6.94
C ILE A 20 -20.95 1.94 6.97
N SER A 21 -21.26 1.36 5.81
CA SER A 21 -22.05 0.13 5.76
C SER A 21 -21.40 -0.86 6.73
N PRO A 22 -22.14 -1.69 7.48
CA PRO A 22 -21.54 -2.79 8.23
C PRO A 22 -20.70 -3.74 7.35
N ASP A 23 -20.84 -3.64 6.03
CA ASP A 23 -20.04 -4.34 5.03
C ASP A 23 -18.62 -3.79 4.91
N LEU A 24 -17.68 -4.67 4.55
CA LEU A 24 -16.30 -4.26 4.28
C LEU A 24 -16.26 -3.34 3.05
N PRO A 25 -15.34 -2.37 2.98
CA PRO A 25 -15.10 -1.59 1.76
C PRO A 25 -14.84 -2.50 0.56
N GLU A 26 -15.30 -2.13 -0.64
CA GLU A 26 -15.18 -2.96 -1.85
C GLU A 26 -13.73 -3.34 -2.17
N GLU A 27 -12.78 -2.45 -1.90
CA GLU A 27 -11.35 -2.69 -2.08
C GLU A 27 -10.82 -3.78 -1.14
N ILE A 28 -11.45 -3.96 0.02
CA ILE A 28 -11.13 -5.05 0.95
C ILE A 28 -11.87 -6.32 0.54
N ARG A 29 -13.12 -6.20 0.09
CA ARG A 29 -13.90 -7.33 -0.43
C ARG A 29 -13.22 -7.98 -1.64
N SER A 30 -12.62 -7.21 -2.54
CA SER A 30 -11.90 -7.73 -3.71
C SER A 30 -10.69 -8.58 -3.35
N LEU A 31 -10.19 -8.48 -2.12
CA LEU A 31 -9.08 -9.29 -1.60
C LEU A 31 -9.52 -10.67 -1.08
N ALA A 32 -10.83 -10.93 -1.02
CA ALA A 32 -11.34 -12.23 -0.64
C ALA A 32 -10.82 -13.31 -1.61
N GLY A 33 -10.50 -14.48 -1.06
CA GLY A 33 -9.99 -15.61 -1.85
C GLY A 33 -8.50 -15.58 -2.19
N ILE A 34 -7.75 -14.50 -1.91
CA ILE A 34 -6.31 -14.47 -2.19
C ILE A 34 -5.55 -15.35 -1.18
N ASP A 35 -5.02 -16.47 -1.65
CA ASP A 35 -4.15 -17.40 -0.92
C ASP A 35 -2.73 -17.45 -1.50
N ARG A 36 -2.57 -17.06 -2.77
CA ARG A 36 -1.30 -17.03 -3.49
C ARG A 36 -1.11 -15.69 -4.19
N VAL A 37 0.12 -15.17 -4.18
CA VAL A 37 0.49 -13.91 -4.85
C VAL A 37 1.84 -14.00 -5.53
N ARG A 38 2.05 -13.18 -6.57
CA ARG A 38 3.37 -12.86 -7.10
C ARG A 38 3.89 -11.61 -6.43
N LEU A 39 4.97 -11.72 -5.64
CA LEU A 39 5.56 -10.59 -4.93
C LEU A 39 6.51 -9.81 -5.86
N THR A 40 6.19 -8.53 -6.08
CA THR A 40 7.08 -7.60 -6.78
C THR A 40 7.46 -6.46 -5.83
N ILE A 41 8.75 -6.16 -5.76
CA ILE A 41 9.25 -4.97 -5.07
C ILE A 41 9.82 -4.06 -6.15
N ALA A 42 9.44 -2.80 -6.15
CA ALA A 42 10.03 -1.80 -7.02
C ALA A 42 11.51 -1.56 -6.67
N ASP A 43 12.18 -0.65 -7.37
CA ASP A 43 13.53 -0.29 -6.99
C ASP A 43 13.55 0.47 -5.64
N LEU A 44 14.61 0.28 -4.87
CA LEU A 44 14.75 0.93 -3.56
C LEU A 44 15.20 2.39 -3.73
N PRO A 45 14.72 3.32 -2.88
CA PRO A 45 15.33 4.65 -2.78
C PRO A 45 16.83 4.57 -2.52
N ASP A 46 17.60 5.46 -3.15
CA ASP A 46 19.07 5.43 -3.07
C ASP A 46 19.59 5.62 -1.64
N SER A 47 18.87 6.37 -0.80
CA SER A 47 19.19 6.50 0.64
C SER A 47 19.19 5.13 1.35
N LEU A 48 18.20 4.28 1.08
CA LEU A 48 18.13 2.94 1.66
C LEU A 48 19.22 2.03 1.09
N LYS A 49 19.53 2.14 -0.21
CA LYS A 49 20.63 1.39 -0.84
C LYS A 49 21.98 1.78 -0.23
N LYS A 50 22.26 3.08 -0.06
CA LYS A 50 23.48 3.61 0.57
C LYS A 50 23.64 3.13 2.01
N ARG A 51 22.53 2.91 2.70
CA ARG A 51 22.48 2.35 4.06
C ARG A 51 22.53 0.81 4.11
N GLY A 52 22.90 0.17 2.99
CA GLY A 52 23.13 -1.27 2.90
C GLY A 52 21.88 -2.12 2.73
N LEU A 53 20.68 -1.53 2.60
CA LEU A 53 19.47 -2.31 2.35
C LEU A 53 19.50 -2.89 0.94
N LYS A 54 19.49 -4.23 0.84
CA LYS A 54 19.44 -4.95 -0.43
C LYS A 54 18.01 -5.36 -0.76
N LYS A 55 17.58 -5.13 -2.00
CA LYS A 55 16.25 -5.52 -2.51
C LYS A 55 15.96 -7.01 -2.30
N ALA A 56 16.94 -7.89 -2.55
CA ALA A 56 16.79 -9.32 -2.36
C ALA A 56 16.56 -9.71 -0.89
N ALA A 57 17.29 -9.07 0.03
CA ALA A 57 17.11 -9.29 1.47
C ALA A 57 15.71 -8.83 1.93
N LEU A 58 15.27 -7.65 1.46
CA LEU A 58 13.92 -7.15 1.73
C LEU A 58 12.85 -8.09 1.16
N ARG A 59 13.02 -8.57 -0.08
CA ARG A 59 12.11 -9.55 -0.70
C ARG A 59 11.97 -10.79 0.16
N ARG A 60 13.08 -11.39 0.61
CA ARG A 60 13.06 -12.56 1.49
C ARG A 60 12.24 -12.31 2.76
N ARG A 61 12.44 -11.17 3.41
CA ARG A 61 11.67 -10.81 4.63
C ARG A 61 10.16 -10.68 4.36
N TYR A 62 9.77 -10.14 3.20
CA TYR A 62 8.35 -10.07 2.81
C TYR A 62 7.76 -11.44 2.49
N VAL A 63 8.51 -12.32 1.80
CA VAL A 63 8.10 -13.71 1.56
C VAL A 63 7.86 -14.41 2.90
N ASP A 64 8.86 -14.42 3.78
CA ASP A 64 8.76 -15.04 5.11
C ASP A 64 7.55 -14.48 5.89
N ARG A 65 7.26 -13.18 5.75
CA ARG A 65 6.14 -12.54 6.45
C ARG A 65 4.79 -12.93 5.86
N LEU A 66 4.64 -12.94 4.53
CA LEU A 66 3.41 -13.34 3.85
C LEU A 66 3.09 -14.82 4.11
N GLU A 67 4.09 -15.69 4.05
CA GLU A 67 3.94 -17.13 4.31
C GLU A 67 3.48 -17.42 5.74
N ARG A 68 4.05 -16.72 6.73
CA ARG A 68 3.60 -16.79 8.13
C ARG A 68 2.15 -16.31 8.34
N LEU A 69 1.61 -15.56 7.39
CA LEU A 69 0.24 -15.05 7.40
C LEU A 69 -0.70 -15.90 6.52
N GLY A 70 -0.23 -17.07 6.04
CA GLY A 70 -1.01 -17.99 5.22
C GLY A 70 -1.17 -17.55 3.77
N ILE A 71 -0.29 -16.70 3.26
CA ILE A 71 -0.26 -16.27 1.85
C ILE A 71 1.03 -16.80 1.20
N THR A 72 0.90 -17.69 0.23
CA THR A 72 2.05 -18.28 -0.47
C THR A 72 2.55 -17.35 -1.57
N VAL A 73 3.87 -17.22 -1.71
CA VAL A 73 4.47 -16.44 -2.81
C VAL A 73 4.86 -17.37 -3.96
N GLY A 74 4.39 -17.08 -5.17
CA GLY A 74 4.74 -17.81 -6.39
C GLY A 74 5.28 -16.89 -7.48
N ASP A 75 5.76 -17.48 -8.57
CA ASP A 75 6.35 -16.76 -9.72
C ASP A 75 5.45 -16.80 -10.98
N ASP A 76 4.30 -17.46 -10.90
CA ASP A 76 3.32 -17.57 -11.99
C ASP A 76 2.73 -16.20 -12.38
N GLU A 77 2.55 -15.97 -13.68
CA GLU A 77 2.14 -14.69 -14.24
C GLU A 77 0.67 -14.39 -14.02
N ASP A 78 -0.15 -15.44 -13.85
CA ASP A 78 -1.59 -15.32 -13.65
C ASP A 78 -1.97 -15.02 -12.19
N LEU A 79 -1.01 -15.12 -11.25
CA LEU A 79 -1.25 -14.81 -9.84
C LEU A 79 -1.50 -13.30 -9.63
N PRO A 80 -2.38 -12.93 -8.67
CA PRO A 80 -2.47 -11.56 -8.19
C PRO A 80 -1.08 -11.02 -7.81
N ARG A 81 -0.74 -9.81 -8.26
CA ARG A 81 0.56 -9.20 -7.97
C ARG A 81 0.46 -8.40 -6.68
N PHE A 82 1.28 -8.77 -5.70
CA PHE A 82 1.50 -8.02 -4.47
C PHE A 82 2.70 -7.09 -4.69
N ASN A 83 2.42 -5.86 -5.09
CA ASN A 83 3.44 -4.90 -5.48
C ASN A 83 3.79 -3.95 -4.34
N ILE A 84 5.07 -3.78 -4.07
CA ILE A 84 5.59 -2.91 -3.01
C ILE A 84 6.42 -1.80 -3.64
N TRP A 85 5.96 -0.58 -3.48
CA TRP A 85 6.68 0.62 -3.92
C TRP A 85 7.11 1.43 -2.72
N LEU A 86 8.37 1.88 -2.73
CA LEU A 86 8.96 2.73 -1.71
C LEU A 86 9.41 4.02 -2.37
N LYS A 87 8.91 5.15 -1.89
CA LYS A 87 9.30 6.47 -2.35
C LYS A 87 9.78 7.30 -1.17
N GLN A 88 10.99 7.81 -1.27
CA GLN A 88 11.46 8.84 -0.34
C GLN A 88 10.79 10.17 -0.68
N PHE A 89 10.36 10.91 0.33
CA PHE A 89 9.83 12.27 0.20
C PHE A 89 10.58 13.23 1.13
N GLY A 90 10.72 14.48 0.69
CA GLY A 90 11.55 15.49 1.33
C GLY A 90 12.85 15.75 0.58
N GLN A 91 13.37 16.98 0.68
CA GLN A 91 14.77 17.26 0.35
C GLN A 91 15.63 16.84 1.55
N ASP A 92 16.81 16.27 1.29
CA ASP A 92 17.82 15.85 2.28
C ASP A 92 18.38 17.02 3.15
N ARG A 93 17.62 18.11 3.36
CA ARG A 93 18.15 19.42 3.79
C ARG A 93 17.50 20.06 5.01
N GLN A 94 16.48 19.46 5.62
CA GLN A 94 15.97 19.96 6.90
C GLN A 94 16.08 18.85 7.96
N ASP A 95 17.08 19.05 8.84
CA ASP A 95 17.17 18.46 10.17
C ASP A 95 17.36 16.94 10.26
N GLY A 96 18.09 16.33 9.31
CA GLY A 96 18.49 14.91 9.39
C GLY A 96 17.31 13.93 9.36
N THR A 97 16.10 14.37 9.00
CA THR A 97 14.91 13.53 8.95
C THR A 97 14.59 13.14 7.51
N VAL A 98 14.41 11.85 7.26
CA VAL A 98 14.05 11.30 5.95
C VAL A 98 12.63 10.72 6.01
N GLY A 99 11.77 11.18 5.09
CA GLY A 99 10.42 10.65 4.92
C GLY A 99 10.36 9.51 3.91
N PHE A 100 9.64 8.44 4.22
CA PHE A 100 9.34 7.34 3.29
C PHE A 100 7.85 7.09 3.19
N VAL A 101 7.31 7.08 1.97
CA VAL A 101 6.01 6.50 1.67
C VAL A 101 6.23 5.08 1.18
N SER A 102 5.57 4.13 1.81
CA SER A 102 5.40 2.79 1.24
C SER A 102 3.98 2.65 0.71
N VAL A 103 3.87 2.16 -0.52
CA VAL A 103 2.60 1.81 -1.15
C VAL A 103 2.63 0.31 -1.42
N ILE A 104 1.68 -0.41 -0.85
CA ILE A 104 1.41 -1.82 -1.16
C ILE A 104 0.16 -1.85 -2.01
N SER A 105 0.29 -2.35 -3.24
CA SER A 105 -0.80 -2.45 -4.19
C SER A 105 -1.04 -3.91 -4.54
N VAL A 106 -2.29 -4.34 -4.51
CA VAL A 106 -2.69 -5.66 -5.03
C VAL A 106 -3.27 -5.46 -6.42
N TYR A 107 -2.65 -6.08 -7.42
CA TYR A 107 -3.17 -6.10 -8.79
C TYR A 107 -3.79 -7.45 -9.07
N GLN A 108 -5.03 -7.46 -9.57
CA GLN A 108 -5.75 -8.67 -9.94
C GLN A 108 -6.17 -8.58 -11.41
N SER A 109 -6.31 -9.73 -12.05
CA SER A 109 -6.92 -9.82 -13.37
C SER A 109 -8.42 -9.55 -13.25
N VAL A 110 -8.93 -8.59 -14.03
CA VAL A 110 -10.34 -8.21 -14.08
C VAL A 110 -10.79 -8.15 -15.53
N ARG A 111 -11.96 -8.72 -15.82
CA ARG A 111 -12.61 -8.62 -17.13
C ARG A 111 -13.16 -7.21 -17.34
N VAL A 112 -12.59 -6.45 -18.26
CA VAL A 112 -13.11 -5.14 -18.65
C VAL A 112 -14.15 -5.33 -19.76
N HIS A 113 -15.44 -5.44 -19.39
CA HIS A 113 -16.54 -5.75 -20.32
C HIS A 113 -16.55 -4.87 -21.58
N ARG A 114 -16.34 -3.55 -21.43
CA ARG A 114 -16.29 -2.61 -22.55
C ARG A 114 -15.21 -2.94 -23.59
N LEU A 115 -14.10 -3.53 -23.15
CA LEU A 115 -12.97 -3.87 -24.00
C LEU A 115 -12.95 -5.35 -24.41
N GLY A 116 -13.85 -6.17 -23.85
CA GLY A 116 -13.89 -7.61 -24.13
C GLY A 116 -12.59 -8.35 -23.80
N ARG A 117 -11.78 -7.85 -22.86
CA ARG A 117 -10.48 -8.45 -22.49
C ARG A 117 -10.20 -8.36 -21.00
N ASP A 118 -9.35 -9.25 -20.53
CA ASP A 118 -8.85 -9.26 -19.16
C ASP A 118 -7.67 -8.30 -19.03
N MET A 119 -7.62 -7.58 -17.91
CA MET A 119 -6.59 -6.61 -17.61
C MET A 119 -6.19 -6.73 -16.15
N PHE A 120 -4.88 -6.66 -15.87
CA PHE A 120 -4.41 -6.51 -14.50
C PHE A 120 -4.53 -5.06 -14.05
N VAL A 121 -5.38 -4.83 -13.07
CA VAL A 121 -5.64 -3.50 -12.51
C VAL A 121 -5.39 -3.49 -11.00
N PRO A 122 -4.99 -2.36 -10.42
CA PRO A 122 -4.89 -2.25 -8.97
C PRO A 122 -6.30 -2.30 -8.36
N THR A 123 -6.56 -3.28 -7.51
CA THR A 123 -7.85 -3.48 -6.83
C THR A 123 -7.84 -2.99 -5.39
N ALA A 124 -6.67 -3.00 -4.74
CA ALA A 124 -6.47 -2.43 -3.42
C ALA A 124 -5.13 -1.70 -3.32
N ASN A 125 -5.11 -0.59 -2.59
CA ASN A 125 -3.91 0.20 -2.31
C ASN A 125 -3.83 0.54 -0.83
N PHE A 126 -2.68 0.26 -0.23
CA PHE A 126 -2.38 0.57 1.15
C PHE A 126 -1.13 1.45 1.18
N ALA A 127 -1.33 2.72 1.50
CA ALA A 127 -0.23 3.66 1.63
C ALA A 127 -0.03 4.05 3.09
N GLY A 128 1.22 4.35 3.45
CA GLY A 128 1.52 5.06 4.69
C GLY A 128 2.76 5.91 4.52
N GLY A 129 2.88 6.95 5.34
CA GLY A 129 4.13 7.69 5.51
C GLY A 129 4.83 7.27 6.81
N THR A 130 6.15 7.28 6.83
CA THR A 130 6.93 7.24 8.06
C THR A 130 8.03 8.29 7.95
N LEU A 131 8.28 9.00 9.04
CA LEU A 131 9.41 9.90 9.18
C LEU A 131 10.43 9.20 10.05
N MET A 132 11.68 9.22 9.62
CA MET A 132 12.77 8.52 10.29
C MET A 132 13.96 9.46 10.36
N ASP A 133 14.57 9.54 11.53
CA ASP A 133 15.86 10.20 11.68
C ASP A 133 16.93 9.42 10.88
N GLU A 134 17.96 10.11 10.41
CA GLU A 134 19.13 9.54 9.73
C GLU A 134 19.78 8.43 10.57
N GLN A 135 19.74 8.56 11.90
CA GLN A 135 20.26 7.57 12.85
C GLN A 135 19.37 6.33 13.02
N THR A 136 18.12 6.37 12.56
CA THR A 136 17.20 5.21 12.61
C THR A 136 17.91 4.04 11.94
N SER A 137 17.96 2.85 12.54
CA SER A 137 18.68 1.71 11.94
C SER A 137 17.95 1.12 10.73
N THR A 138 18.68 0.45 9.84
CA THR A 138 18.08 -0.22 8.66
C THR A 138 17.09 -1.32 9.06
N GLU A 139 17.33 -2.00 10.18
CA GLU A 139 16.41 -3.03 10.69
C GLU A 139 15.08 -2.40 11.19
N GLN A 140 15.13 -1.25 11.88
CA GLN A 140 13.91 -0.54 12.28
C GLN A 140 13.06 -0.11 11.08
N ILE A 141 13.71 0.34 10.00
CA ILE A 141 13.01 0.61 8.73
C ILE A 141 12.32 -0.66 8.22
N VAL A 142 13.04 -1.78 8.16
CA VAL A 142 12.48 -3.05 7.67
C VAL A 142 11.29 -3.50 8.52
N VAL A 143 11.38 -3.40 9.85
CA VAL A 143 10.28 -3.74 10.77
C VAL A 143 9.05 -2.89 10.47
N GLU A 144 9.21 -1.58 10.30
CA GLU A 144 8.09 -0.68 9.99
C GLU A 144 7.46 -1.00 8.62
N LEU A 145 8.29 -1.32 7.61
CA LEU A 145 7.81 -1.76 6.30
C LEU A 145 7.02 -3.08 6.38
N LEU A 146 7.52 -4.07 7.13
CA LEU A 146 6.84 -5.36 7.33
C LEU A 146 5.56 -5.25 8.17
N ARG A 147 5.49 -4.29 9.09
CA ARG A 147 4.27 -4.00 9.86
C ARG A 147 3.10 -3.69 8.92
N ARG A 148 3.36 -2.94 7.84
CA ARG A 148 2.34 -2.58 6.85
C ARG A 148 1.88 -3.77 6.01
N CYS A 149 2.78 -4.69 5.69
CA CYS A 149 2.42 -5.97 5.09
C CYS A 149 1.38 -6.72 5.94
N SER A 150 1.53 -6.64 7.26
CA SER A 150 0.65 -7.31 8.20
C SER A 150 -0.75 -6.72 8.16
N ASN A 151 -0.89 -5.40 7.98
CA ASN A 151 -2.19 -4.75 7.83
C ASN A 151 -2.91 -5.23 6.55
N VAL A 152 -2.17 -5.41 5.45
CA VAL A 152 -2.75 -5.92 4.19
C VAL A 152 -3.17 -7.39 4.34
N ALA A 153 -2.35 -8.21 4.98
CA ALA A 153 -2.70 -9.60 5.23
C ALA A 153 -3.92 -9.73 6.16
N VAL A 154 -4.03 -8.89 7.19
CA VAL A 154 -5.23 -8.84 8.05
C VAL A 154 -6.46 -8.43 7.24
N ALA A 155 -6.33 -7.48 6.31
CA ALA A 155 -7.42 -7.13 5.39
C ALA A 155 -7.85 -8.32 4.53
N ILE A 156 -6.90 -9.08 3.98
CA ILE A 156 -7.16 -10.32 3.23
C ILE A 156 -7.88 -11.36 4.11
N SER A 157 -7.40 -11.59 5.33
CA SER A 157 -8.01 -12.56 6.26
C SER A 157 -9.44 -12.16 6.63
N ARG A 158 -9.69 -10.89 6.93
CA ARG A 158 -11.04 -10.38 7.21
C ARG A 158 -11.98 -10.52 6.01
N ALA A 159 -11.48 -10.29 4.81
CA ALA A 159 -12.25 -10.50 3.58
C ALA A 159 -12.66 -11.98 3.42
N LYS A 160 -11.76 -12.92 3.77
CA LYS A 160 -12.05 -14.36 3.78
C LYS A 160 -13.09 -14.76 4.84
N GLU A 161 -12.95 -14.25 6.06
CA GLU A 161 -13.85 -14.59 7.19
C GLU A 161 -15.31 -14.18 6.95
N LYS A 162 -15.55 -13.08 6.23
CA LYS A 162 -16.90 -12.63 5.89
C LYS A 162 -17.60 -13.47 4.82
N GLY A 163 -17.01 -14.58 4.38
CA GLY A 163 -17.68 -15.56 3.52
C GLY A 163 -18.01 -15.04 2.12
N LEU A 164 -17.31 -14.00 1.67
CA LEU A 164 -17.39 -13.51 0.30
C LEU A 164 -16.61 -14.49 -0.59
N ARG A 165 -17.31 -15.53 -1.06
CA ARG A 165 -16.82 -16.45 -2.10
C ARG A 165 -17.44 -16.08 -3.44
#